data_AF-A0A6A2Z4R6-F1
#
_entry.id   AF-A0A6A2Z4R6-F1
#
_cell.length_a   1.000
_cell.length_b   1.000
_cell.length_c   1.000
_cell.angle_alpha   90.00
_cell.angle_beta   90.00
_cell.angle_gamma   90.00
#
_symmetry.space_group_name_H-M   'P 1'
#
loop_
_entity.id
_entity.type
_entity.pdbx_description
1 polymer ?
#
loop_
_entity_poly.entity_id
_entity_poly.type
_entity_poly.pdbx_seq_one_letter_code
_entity_poly.pdbx_strand_id
1 'polypeptide(L)' 'MVRIIPRATPSATAVENDDTDTVSTPKVIIDQDSDPDATVIEITFGDRLGALLDTMNALRNLGLNVAKANVYLDSSGT' A
#
# COMPACT_ATOMS: atom_id res chain seq x y z
N MET A 1 33.40 39.03 33.88
CA MET A 1 32.18 38.88 33.06
C MET A 1 32.08 37.42 32.65
N VAL A 2 31.28 36.60 33.35
CA VAL A 2 31.11 35.15 33.05
C VAL A 2 29.74 34.98 32.40
N ARG A 3 29.70 34.42 31.18
CA ARG A 3 28.46 34.06 30.49
C ARG A 3 28.15 32.59 30.78
N ILE A 4 27.15 32.33 31.61
CA ILE A 4 26.59 30.99 31.82
C ILE A 4 25.55 30.77 30.72
N ILE A 5 25.79 29.80 29.84
CA ILE A 5 24.82 29.36 28.83
C ILE A 5 23.88 28.35 29.53
N PRO A 6 22.55 28.51 29.48
CA PRO A 6 21.66 27.49 30.03
C PRO A 6 21.71 26.26 29.11
N ARG A 7 22.10 25.12 29.68
CA ARG A 7 21.98 23.81 29.03
C ARG A 7 20.51 23.41 29.01
N ALA A 8 19.91 23.38 27.83
CA ALA A 8 18.56 22.85 27.65
C ALA A 8 18.53 21.36 28.03
N THR A 9 17.66 21.01 28.96
CA THR A 9 17.22 19.64 29.24
C THR A 9 16.56 19.06 27.98
N PRO A 10 16.83 17.80 27.58
CA PRO A 10 16.02 17.14 26.57
C PRO A 10 14.61 16.97 27.15
N SER A 11 13.67 17.78 26.68
CA SER A 11 12.25 17.59 27.00
C SER A 11 11.79 16.34 26.27
N ALA A 12 11.34 15.35 27.04
CA ALA A 12 10.58 14.22 26.54
C ALA A 12 9.32 14.70 25.80
N THR A 13 8.83 13.81 24.93
CA THR A 13 7.55 13.80 24.21
C THR A 13 7.37 14.82 23.08
N ALA A 14 7.65 14.38 21.86
CA ALA A 14 6.91 14.78 20.67
C ALA A 14 6.75 13.53 19.78
N VAL A 15 5.60 12.89 19.98
CA VAL A 15 4.93 11.92 19.11
C VAL A 15 5.83 10.87 18.45
N GLU A 16 5.93 9.71 19.09
CA GLU A 16 5.86 8.49 18.28
C GLU A 16 4.52 8.61 17.56
N ASN A 17 4.53 8.96 16.26
CA ASN A 17 3.41 8.61 15.43
C ASN A 17 3.38 7.09 15.52
N ASP A 18 2.49 6.58 16.36
CA ASP A 18 1.82 5.31 16.11
C ASP A 18 1.05 5.52 14.79
N ASP A 19 1.79 5.71 13.69
CA ASP A 19 1.42 5.15 12.41
C ASP A 19 1.36 3.67 12.72
N THR A 20 0.23 3.23 13.30
CA THR A 20 -0.31 1.95 12.94
C THR A 20 -0.43 2.05 11.43
N ASP A 21 0.65 1.65 10.74
CA ASP A 21 0.66 1.18 9.37
C ASP A 21 -0.41 0.10 9.34
N THR A 22 -1.69 0.50 9.29
CA THR A 22 -2.79 -0.38 9.00
C THR A 22 -2.60 -0.66 7.54
N VAL A 23 -1.70 -1.61 7.23
CA VAL A 23 -1.44 -2.07 5.88
C VAL A 23 -2.79 -2.49 5.35
N SER A 24 -3.37 -1.63 4.51
CA SER A 24 -4.70 -1.86 3.98
C SER A 24 -4.66 -3.17 3.23
N THR A 25 -5.38 -4.17 3.76
CA THR A 25 -5.36 -5.51 3.18
C THR A 25 -6.12 -5.43 1.87
N PRO A 26 -5.50 -5.77 0.73
CA PRO A 26 -6.16 -5.68 -0.55
C PRO A 26 -7.34 -6.64 -0.59
N LYS A 27 -8.47 -6.18 -1.14
CA LYS A 27 -9.61 -7.05 -1.43
C LYS A 27 -9.35 -7.71 -2.78
N VAL A 28 -9.45 -9.03 -2.83
CA VAL A 28 -9.28 -9.82 -4.06
C VAL A 28 -10.55 -10.59 -4.34
N ILE A 29 -11.09 -10.45 -5.55
CA ILE A 29 -12.21 -11.23 -6.05
C ILE A 29 -11.68 -12.05 -7.22
N ILE A 30 -11.97 -13.34 -7.21
CA ILE A 30 -11.56 -14.29 -8.24
C ILE A 30 -12.82 -14.79 -8.94
N ASP A 31 -12.82 -14.69 -10.25
CA ASP A 31 -13.87 -15.19 -11.12
C ASP A 31 -13.25 -16.18 -12.12
N GLN A 32 -13.74 -17.42 -12.09
CA GLN A 32 -13.32 -18.51 -12.96
C GLN A 32 -14.40 -18.95 -13.95
N ASP A 33 -15.57 -18.30 -13.93
CA ASP A 33 -16.74 -18.71 -14.71
C ASP A 33 -17.06 -17.72 -15.85
N SER A 34 -16.65 -16.45 -15.73
CA SER A 34 -16.94 -15.42 -16.73
C SER A 34 -16.16 -15.56 -18.04
N ASP A 35 -14.99 -16.20 -18.02
CA ASP A 35 -14.16 -16.45 -19.21
C ASP A 35 -13.65 -17.91 -19.17
N PRO A 36 -13.95 -18.76 -20.18
CA PRO A 36 -13.51 -20.15 -20.18
C PRO A 36 -12.00 -20.32 -20.41
N ASP A 37 -11.33 -19.30 -20.94
CA ASP A 37 -9.91 -19.34 -21.31
C ASP A 37 -9.01 -18.59 -20.31
N ALA A 38 -9.58 -17.88 -19.34
CA ALA A 38 -8.83 -17.09 -18.38
C ALA A 38 -9.51 -16.96 -17.01
N THR A 39 -8.71 -16.80 -15.95
CA THR A 39 -9.20 -16.37 -14.63
C THR A 39 -9.19 -14.85 -14.56
N VAL A 40 -10.33 -14.26 -14.22
CA VAL A 40 -10.47 -12.81 -14.01
C VAL A 40 -10.25 -12.52 -12.53
N ILE A 41 -9.34 -11.59 -12.23
CA ILE A 41 -9.01 -11.18 -10.86
C ILE A 41 -9.26 -9.68 -10.73
N GLU A 42 -10.11 -9.30 -9.77
CA GLU A 42 -10.32 -7.91 -9.39
C GLU A 42 -9.60 -7.66 -8.05
N ILE A 43 -8.76 -6.62 -8.02
CA ILE A 43 -7.96 -6.28 -6.85
C ILE A 43 -8.24 -4.82 -6.49
N THR A 44 -8.77 -4.60 -5.30
CA THR A 44 -8.93 -3.28 -4.72
C THR A 44 -7.78 -3.03 -3.75
N PHE A 45 -6.97 -2.03 -4.05
CA PHE A 45 -5.89 -1.57 -3.17
C PHE A 45 -6.41 -0.50 -2.21
N GLY A 46 -5.79 -0.42 -1.05
CA GLY A 46 -5.85 0.80 -0.24
C GLY A 46 -4.92 1.89 -0.81
N ASP A 47 -4.42 2.73 0.08
CA ASP A 47 -3.56 3.88 -0.19
C ASP A 47 -2.06 3.55 -0.28
N ARG A 48 -1.70 2.25 -0.24
CA ARG A 48 -0.29 1.83 -0.29
C ARG A 48 0.33 2.11 -1.66
N LEU A 49 1.24 3.08 -1.69
CA LEU A 49 2.04 3.39 -2.87
C LEU A 49 2.80 2.14 -3.35
N GLY A 50 2.70 1.85 -4.65
CA GLY A 50 3.39 0.71 -5.26
C GLY A 50 2.67 -0.64 -5.13
N ALA A 51 1.50 -0.71 -4.49
CA ALA A 51 0.77 -1.97 -4.32
C ALA A 51 0.46 -2.69 -5.64
N LEU A 52 0.13 -1.95 -6.70
CA LEU A 52 -0.07 -2.53 -8.04
C LEU A 52 1.21 -3.17 -8.59
N LEU A 53 2.36 -2.52 -8.45
CA LEU A 53 3.64 -3.03 -8.93
C LEU A 53 4.04 -4.31 -8.18
N ASP A 54 3.91 -4.30 -6.85
CA ASP A 54 4.20 -5.46 -6.01
C ASP A 54 3.30 -6.65 -6.39
N THR A 55 2.03 -6.38 -6.66
CA THR A 55 1.06 -7.39 -7.09
C THR A 55 1.43 -7.99 -8.45
N MET A 56 1.77 -7.17 -9.43
CA MET A 56 2.19 -7.65 -10.76
C MET A 56 3.47 -8.49 -10.69
N ASN A 57 4.41 -8.09 -9.83
CA ASN A 57 5.61 -8.87 -9.58
C ASN A 57 5.28 -10.21 -8.91
N ALA A 58 4.37 -10.24 -7.94
CA ALA A 58 3.94 -11.47 -7.29
C ALA A 58 3.27 -12.44 -8.28
N LEU A 59 2.36 -11.95 -9.13
CA LEU A 59 1.72 -12.77 -10.16
C LEU A 59 2.74 -13.37 -11.13
N ARG A 60 3.70 -12.56 -11.59
CA ARG A 60 4.80 -13.03 -12.45
C ARG A 60 5.65 -14.08 -11.75
N ASN A 61 5.99 -13.88 -10.49
CA ASN A 61 6.81 -14.82 -9.71
C ASN A 61 6.10 -16.16 -9.46
N LEU A 62 4.76 -16.16 -9.46
CA LEU A 62 3.94 -17.38 -9.44
C LEU A 62 3.84 -18.08 -10.81
N GLY A 63 4.45 -17.52 -11.86
CA GLY A 63 4.36 -18.05 -13.22
C GLY A 63 3.03 -17.77 -13.90
N LEU A 64 2.23 -16.84 -13.37
CA LEU A 64 0.96 -16.44 -13.99
C LEU A 64 1.20 -15.41 -15.09
N ASN A 65 0.45 -15.54 -16.18
CA ASN A 65 0.46 -14.57 -17.28
C ASN A 65 -0.73 -13.61 -17.15
N VAL A 66 -0.47 -12.31 -17.23
CA VAL A 66 -1.52 -11.27 -17.25
C VAL A 66 -1.72 -10.82 -18.69
N ALA A 67 -2.78 -11.32 -19.34
CA ALA A 67 -3.06 -11.03 -20.75
C ALA A 67 -3.64 -9.63 -20.99
N LYS A 68 -4.41 -9.12 -20.03
CA LYS A 68 -5.07 -7.81 -20.08
C LYS A 68 -5.30 -7.31 -18.66
N ALA A 69 -5.26 -6.00 -18.46
CA ALA A 69 -5.62 -5.36 -17.20
C ALA A 69 -6.31 -4.02 -17.46
N ASN A 70 -7.33 -3.71 -16.66
CA ASN A 70 -7.90 -2.37 -16.54
C ASN A 70 -7.58 -1.86 -15.13
N VAL A 71 -7.14 -0.61 -15.03
CA VAL A 71 -6.80 0.02 -13.76
C VAL A 71 -7.64 1.26 -13.60
N TYR A 72 -8.32 1.36 -12.46
CA TYR A 72 -9.16 2.49 -12.10
C TYR A 72 -8.60 3.12 -10.83
N LEU A 73 -8.49 4.45 -10.81
CA LEU A 73 -8.32 5.17 -9.57
C LEU A 73 -9.69 5.50 -9.02
N ASP A 74 -9.97 5.06 -7.80
CA ASP A 74 -11.04 5.68 -7.04
C ASP A 74 -10.58 7.11 -6.73
N SER A 75 -11.21 8.08 -7.39
CA SER A 75 -10.84 9.49 -7.33
C SER A 75 -11.49 10.18 -6.13
N SER A 76 -11.67 9.45 -5.02
CA SER A 76 -12.34 9.96 -3.83
C SER A 76 -11.57 11.11 -3.19
N GLY A 77 -10.25 11.21 -3.37
CA GLY A 77 -9.48 12.45 -3.20
C GLY A 77 -9.70 13.25 -1.90
N THR A 78 -10.22 12.60 -0.85
CA THR A 78 -10.50 13.16 0.47
C THR A 78 -9.35 12.93 1.42
#